data_AF-A0A972W220-F1
#
_entry.id   AF-A0A972W220-F1
#
_cell.length_a   1.000
_cell.length_b   1.000
_cell.length_c   1.000
_cell.angle_alpha   90.00
_cell.angle_beta   90.00
_cell.angle_gamma   90.00
#
_symmetry.space_group_name_H-M   'P 1'
#
loop_
_entity.id
_entity.type
_entity.pdbx_description
1 polymer ?
#
loop_
_entity_poly.entity_id
_entity_poly.type
_entity_poly.pdbx_seq_one_letter_code
_entity_poly.pdbx_strand_id
1 'polypeptide(L)'
;MFKPKEKSPTTEETSRLISVLFSRFDAEKKTLLLNLIDHFVLNDLKIPEHQVPWLNSNFNNLDDHCYFLNLVRLAYAKLFNCSEIQFKNNIH
;
A
#
# COMPACT_ATOMS: atom_id res chain seq x y z
N MET A 1 4.79 -28.60 19.72
CA MET A 1 3.63 -27.70 19.59
C MET A 1 3.68 -27.03 18.23
N PHE A 2 2.82 -27.41 17.30
CA PHE A 2 2.63 -26.67 16.04
C PHE A 2 1.91 -25.36 16.39
N LYS A 3 2.56 -24.21 16.17
CA LYS A 3 1.84 -22.93 16.19
C LYS A 3 0.87 -22.95 15.01
N PRO A 4 -0.44 -22.73 15.20
CA PRO A 4 -1.35 -22.57 14.07
C PRO A 4 -0.84 -21.39 13.23
N LYS A 5 -0.67 -21.61 11.92
CA LYS A 5 -0.41 -20.50 10.98
C LYS A 5 -1.55 -19.52 11.14
N GLU A 6 -1.26 -18.28 11.52
CA GLU A 6 -2.24 -17.20 11.50
C GLU A 6 -2.88 -17.18 10.11
N LYS A 7 -4.20 -17.39 10.05
CA LYS A 7 -4.92 -17.33 8.79
C LYS A 7 -4.76 -15.91 8.25
N SER A 8 -4.13 -15.79 7.09
CA SER A 8 -4.12 -14.55 6.34
C SER A 8 -5.57 -14.10 6.12
N PRO A 9 -5.89 -12.81 6.31
CA PRO A 9 -7.24 -12.31 6.10
C PRO A 9 -7.69 -12.62 4.68
N THR A 10 -8.96 -12.99 4.54
CA THR A 10 -9.57 -13.23 3.24
C THR A 10 -9.77 -11.90 2.48
N THR A 11 -9.91 -11.99 1.16
CA THR A 11 -10.21 -10.83 0.31
C THR A 11 -11.50 -10.12 0.75
N GLU A 12 -12.48 -10.87 1.23
CA GLU A 12 -13.78 -10.36 1.68
C GLU A 12 -13.66 -9.62 3.03
N GLU A 13 -12.92 -10.17 3.99
CA GLU A 13 -12.62 -9.50 5.26
C GLU A 13 -11.85 -8.19 5.03
N THR A 14 -10.87 -8.22 4.12
CA THR A 14 -10.06 -7.05 3.76
C THR A 14 -10.91 -5.96 3.09
N SER A 15 -11.76 -6.34 2.14
CA SER A 15 -12.67 -5.42 1.44
C SER A 15 -13.66 -4.77 2.41
N ARG A 16 -14.16 -5.54 3.39
CA ARG A 16 -15.07 -5.05 4.43
C ARG A 16 -14.37 -4.07 5.38
N LEU A 17 -13.13 -4.36 5.78
CA LEU A 17 -12.32 -3.46 6.59
C LEU A 17 -12.10 -2.13 5.87
N ILE A 18 -11.66 -2.17 4.61
CA ILE A 18 -11.45 -0.96 3.79
C ILE A 18 -12.77 -0.20 3.67
N SER A 19 -13.87 -0.87 3.37
CA SER A 19 -15.19 -0.21 3.27
C SER A 19 -15.61 0.46 4.58
N VAL A 20 -15.35 -0.16 5.74
CA VAL A 20 -15.64 0.41 7.06
C VAL A 20 -14.72 1.58 7.39
N LEU A 21 -13.45 1.53 6.99
CA LEU A 21 -12.52 2.64 7.17
C LEU A 21 -12.92 3.82 6.29
N PHE A 22 -13.24 3.57 5.03
CA PHE A 22 -13.66 4.60 4.08
C PHE A 22 -15.07 5.13 4.35
N SER A 23 -15.99 4.36 4.93
CA SER A 23 -17.35 4.83 5.24
C SER A 23 -17.39 5.94 6.30
N ARG A 24 -16.33 6.07 7.10
CA ARG A 24 -16.19 7.14 8.11
C ARG A 24 -15.78 8.49 7.54
N PHE A 25 -15.41 8.52 6.26
CA PHE A 25 -15.00 9.74 5.57
C PHE A 25 -16.13 10.21 4.64
N ASP A 26 -16.40 11.53 4.68
CA ASP A 26 -17.18 12.19 3.65
C ASP A 26 -16.44 12.15 2.30
N ALA A 27 -17.15 12.50 1.22
CA ALA A 27 -16.59 12.46 -0.13
C ALA A 27 -15.34 13.35 -0.27
N GLU A 28 -15.34 14.52 0.37
CA GLU A 28 -14.23 15.47 0.33
C GLU A 28 -12.97 14.87 0.97
N LYS A 29 -13.08 14.28 2.15
CA LYS A 29 -11.97 13.62 2.84
C LYS A 29 -11.46 12.40 2.07
N LYS A 30 -12.33 11.65 1.40
CA LYS A 30 -11.90 10.54 0.52
C LYS A 30 -11.05 11.05 -0.63
N THR A 31 -11.51 12.10 -1.32
CA THR A 31 -10.76 12.74 -2.40
C THR A 31 -9.42 13.28 -1.90
N LEU A 32 -9.40 13.95 -0.74
CA LEU A 32 -8.17 14.42 -0.12
C LEU A 32 -7.18 13.27 0.14
N LEU A 33 -7.66 12.17 0.70
CA LEU A 33 -6.84 10.98 0.98
C LEU A 33 -6.23 10.38 -0.29
N LEU A 34 -7.02 10.25 -1.35
CA LEU A 34 -6.54 9.74 -2.65
C LEU A 34 -5.49 10.68 -3.25
N ASN A 35 -5.75 12.00 -3.23
CA ASN A 35 -4.79 12.98 -3.72
C ASN A 35 -3.47 12.98 -2.92
N LEU A 36 -3.52 12.72 -1.61
CA LEU A 36 -2.31 12.57 -0.79
C LEU A 36 -1.52 11.32 -1.18
N ILE A 37 -2.20 10.21 -1.48
CA ILE A 37 -1.55 8.99 -1.98
C ILE A 37 -0.88 9.27 -3.32
N ASP A 38 -1.57 9.94 -4.25
CA ASP A 38 -1.02 10.31 -5.55
C ASP A 38 0.20 11.22 -5.40
N HIS A 39 0.09 12.24 -4.53
CA HIS A 39 1.20 13.15 -4.26
C HIS A 39 2.43 12.41 -3.73
N PHE A 40 2.25 11.51 -2.77
CA PHE A 40 3.33 10.71 -2.20
C PHE A 40 4.00 9.83 -3.26
N VAL A 41 3.21 9.14 -4.09
CA VAL A 41 3.73 8.25 -5.15
C VAL A 41 4.51 9.04 -6.20
N LEU A 42 3.96 10.17 -6.67
CA LEU A 42 4.56 10.94 -7.76
C LEU A 42 5.72 11.82 -7.31
N ASN A 43 5.65 12.45 -6.14
CA ASN A 43 6.61 13.48 -5.71
C ASN A 43 7.65 12.92 -4.75
N ASP A 44 7.24 12.17 -3.73
CA ASP A 44 8.14 11.67 -2.70
C ASP A 44 8.89 10.42 -3.18
N LEU A 45 8.15 9.46 -3.75
CA LEU A 45 8.74 8.25 -4.34
C LEU A 45 9.26 8.46 -5.76
N LYS A 46 8.91 9.58 -6.42
CA LYS A 46 9.32 9.92 -7.78
C LYS A 46 8.96 8.84 -8.81
N ILE A 47 7.85 8.13 -8.60
CA ILE A 47 7.35 7.14 -9.55
C ILE A 47 6.66 7.91 -10.70
N PRO A 48 7.07 7.70 -11.96
CA PRO A 48 6.42 8.36 -13.08
C PRO A 48 4.93 8.01 -13.17
N GLU A 49 4.09 9.01 -13.52
CA GLU A 49 2.64 8.85 -13.62
C GLU A 49 2.23 7.69 -14.55
N HIS A 50 2.93 7.50 -15.67
CA HIS A 50 2.68 6.41 -16.60
C HIS A 50 2.96 5.01 -16.01
N GLN A 51 3.55 4.90 -14.82
CA GLN A 51 3.76 3.62 -14.13
C GLN A 51 2.74 3.39 -13.01
N VAL A 52 1.88 4.37 -12.72
CA VAL A 52 0.87 4.29 -11.67
C VAL A 52 -0.45 3.82 -12.30
N PRO A 53 -0.95 2.62 -11.95
CA PRO A 53 -2.07 2.01 -12.67
C PRO A 53 -3.37 2.83 -12.66
N TRP A 54 -3.69 3.49 -11.54
CA TRP A 54 -4.93 4.29 -11.42
C TRP A 54 -4.84 5.70 -12.04
N LEU A 55 -3.66 6.11 -12.48
CA LEU A 55 -3.44 7.35 -13.22
C LEU A 55 -3.18 7.11 -14.72
N ASN A 56 -3.00 5.84 -15.12
CA ASN A 56 -2.69 5.48 -16.50
C ASN A 56 -3.75 4.55 -17.09
N SER A 57 -4.44 5.05 -18.11
CA SER A 57 -5.48 4.34 -18.87
C SER A 57 -5.03 3.07 -19.59
N ASN A 58 -3.72 2.81 -19.68
CA ASN A 58 -3.19 1.56 -20.24
C ASN A 58 -3.26 0.39 -19.24
N PHE A 59 -3.46 0.66 -17.95
CA PHE A 59 -3.63 -0.34 -16.90
C PHE A 59 -5.11 -0.37 -16.49
N ASN A 60 -5.90 -1.19 -17.19
CA ASN A 60 -7.36 -1.18 -17.08
C ASN A 60 -7.94 -2.37 -16.30
N ASN A 61 -7.10 -3.23 -15.70
CA ASN A 61 -7.58 -4.38 -14.95
C ASN A 61 -7.17 -4.30 -13.48
N LEU A 62 -8.00 -4.91 -12.61
CA LEU A 62 -7.80 -4.98 -11.16
C LEU A 62 -6.44 -5.59 -10.79
N ASP A 63 -5.94 -6.55 -11.57
CA ASP A 63 -4.71 -7.28 -11.29
C ASP A 63 -3.49 -6.37 -11.38
N ASP A 64 -3.46 -5.42 -12.32
CA ASP A 64 -2.38 -4.43 -12.46
C ASP A 64 -2.30 -3.51 -11.24
N HIS A 65 -3.45 -3.08 -10.70
CA HIS A 65 -3.51 -2.30 -9.46
C HIS A 65 -3.00 -3.11 -8.26
N CYS A 66 -3.47 -4.35 -8.12
CA CYS A 66 -3.05 -5.26 -7.05
C CYS A 66 -1.54 -5.55 -7.12
N TYR A 67 -1.02 -5.77 -8.33
CA TYR A 67 0.39 -6.02 -8.56
C TYR A 67 1.25 -4.81 -8.16
N PHE A 68 0.90 -3.60 -8.59
CA PHE A 68 1.61 -2.38 -8.21
C PHE A 68 1.64 -2.18 -6.70
N LEU A 69 0.48 -2.32 -6.02
CA LEU A 69 0.41 -2.17 -4.57
C LEU A 69 1.24 -3.22 -3.82
N ASN A 70 1.30 -4.45 -4.34
CA ASN A 70 2.18 -5.49 -3.80
C ASN A 70 3.66 -5.11 -3.93
N LEU A 71 4.08 -4.56 -5.07
CA LEU A 71 5.45 -4.07 -5.25
C LEU A 71 5.79 -2.94 -4.28
N VAL A 72 4.90 -1.95 -4.11
CA VAL A 72 5.08 -0.86 -3.14
C VAL A 72 5.20 -1.41 -1.72
N ARG A 73 4.35 -2.37 -1.34
CA ARG A 73 4.42 -3.03 -0.04
C ARG A 73 5.74 -3.77 0.18
N LEU A 74 6.24 -4.49 -0.82
CA LEU A 74 7.53 -5.19 -0.75
C LEU A 74 8.69 -4.20 -0.65
N ALA A 75 8.67 -3.10 -1.40
CA ALA A 75 9.67 -2.05 -1.33
C ALA A 75 9.72 -1.42 0.07
N TYR A 76 8.56 -1.09 0.64
CA TYR A 76 8.44 -0.58 2.00
C TYR A 76 8.99 -1.59 3.04
N ALA A 77 8.60 -2.86 2.95
CA ALA A 77 9.07 -3.90 3.85
C ALA A 77 10.60 -4.07 3.80
N LYS A 78 11.21 -3.97 2.61
CA LYS A 78 12.66 -4.01 2.44
C LYS A 78 13.35 -2.82 3.11
N LEU A 79 12.83 -1.60 2.91
CA LEU A 79 13.36 -0.40 3.55
C LEU A 79 13.27 -0.49 5.07
N PHE A 80 12.11 -0.88 5.59
CA PHE A 80 11.89 -1.04 7.03
C PHE A 80 12.84 -2.09 7.65
N ASN A 81 13.00 -3.24 6.99
CA ASN A 81 13.93 -4.28 7.43
C ASN A 81 15.39 -3.77 7.43
N CYS A 82 15.81 -3.03 6.40
CA CYS A 82 17.13 -2.40 6.37
C CYS A 82 17.31 -1.40 7.53
N SER A 83 16.30 -0.58 7.81
CA SER A 83 16.32 0.37 8.93
C SER A 83 16.38 -0.33 10.29
N GLU A 84 15.63 -1.42 10.49
CA GLU A 84 15.71 -2.23 11.71
C GLU A 84 17.10 -2.86 11.90
N ILE A 85 17.69 -3.41 10.84
CA ILE A 85 19.04 -3.99 10.88
C ILE A 85 20.05 -2.90 11.27
N GLN A 86 19.98 -1.73 10.64
CA GLN A 86 20.87 -0.61 10.97
C GLN A 86 20.67 -0.11 12.40
N PHE A 87 19.44 -0.01 12.89
CA PHE A 87 19.14 0.37 14.27
C PHE A 87 19.74 -0.61 15.27
N LYS A 88 19.59 -1.92 15.03
CA LYS A 88 20.17 -2.97 15.88
C LYS A 88 21.70 -2.95 15.89
N ASN A 89 22.33 -2.61 14.76
CA ASN A 89 23.78 -2.57 14.64
C ASN A 89 24.41 -1.28 15.21
N ASN A 90 23.66 -0.18 15.32
CA ASN A 90 24.14 1.12 15.80
C ASN A 90 23.84 1.40 17.28
N ILE A 91 23.09 0.52 17.97
CA ILE A 91 23.01 0.51 19.44
C ILE A 91 24.05 -0.49 19.95
N HIS A 92 25.30 -0.05 19.95
CA HIS A 92 26.43 -0.59 20.72
C HIS A 92 27.24 0.57 21.29
#